data_AF-A0A3D4VWE7-F1
#
_entry.id   AF-A0A3D4VWE7-F1
#
_cell.length_a   1.000
_cell.length_b   1.000
_cell.length_c   1.000
_cell.angle_alpha   90.00
_cell.angle_beta   90.00
_cell.angle_gamma   90.00
#
_symmetry.space_group_name_H-M   'P 1'
#
loop_
_entity.id
_entity.type
_entity.pdbx_description
1 polymer ?
#
loop_
_entity_poly.entity_id
_entity_poly.type
_entity_poly.pdbx_seq_one_letter_code
_entity_poly.pdbx_strand_id
1 'polypeptide(L)' 'MNDKHGIKITTRDRLLRAWENSTELVRDFECYSQEIKDDEKVAKIFAEYAKDEGIHASKFLEILNDYEEK' A
#
# COMPACT_ATOMS: atom_id res chain seq x y z
N MET A 1 -0.41 18.75 -12.12
CA MET A 1 0.57 19.39 -11.22
C MET A 1 1.94 18.95 -11.66
N ASN A 2 2.63 19.80 -12.40
CA ASN A 2 3.99 19.63 -12.88
C ASN A 2 4.60 21.01 -13.19
N ASP A 3 5.94 21.06 -13.26
CA ASP A 3 6.77 22.02 -13.99
C ASP A 3 7.37 23.23 -13.25
N LYS A 4 8.31 22.95 -12.33
CA LYS A 4 9.49 23.83 -12.12
C LYS A 4 10.82 23.22 -12.60
N HIS A 5 10.92 21.90 -12.81
CA HIS A 5 12.20 21.21 -13.07
C HIS A 5 12.17 20.14 -14.19
N GLY A 6 11.11 20.06 -15.00
CA GLY A 6 11.04 19.11 -16.13
C GLY A 6 10.88 17.62 -15.76
N ILE A 7 10.79 17.28 -14.47
CA ILE A 7 10.49 15.91 -14.03
C ILE A 7 9.00 15.66 -14.25
N LYS A 8 8.66 14.58 -14.96
CA LYS A 8 7.28 14.17 -15.24
C LYS A 8 6.93 12.93 -14.43
N ILE A 9 5.98 13.05 -13.52
CA ILE A 9 5.43 11.91 -12.79
C ILE A 9 4.47 11.13 -13.70
N THR A 10 4.83 9.90 -14.02
CA THR A 10 4.08 9.01 -14.91
C THR A 10 2.97 8.25 -14.18
N THR A 11 2.15 7.52 -14.91
CA THR A 11 1.18 6.57 -14.31
C THR A 11 1.89 5.44 -13.59
N ARG A 12 2.98 4.94 -14.18
CA ARG A 12 3.82 3.89 -13.60
C ARG A 12 4.40 4.31 -12.25
N ASP A 13 4.87 5.55 -12.13
CA ASP A 13 5.38 6.09 -10.85
C ASP A 13 4.28 6.13 -9.77
N ARG A 14 3.05 6.48 -10.15
CA ARG A 14 1.91 6.50 -9.22
C ARG A 14 1.52 5.10 -8.78
N LEU A 15 1.54 4.13 -9.71
CA LEU A 15 1.28 2.73 -9.41
C LEU A 15 2.35 2.16 -8.47
N LEU A 16 3.64 2.43 -8.75
CA LEU A 16 4.73 1.99 -7.88
C LEU A 16 4.54 2.56 -6.48
N ARG A 17 4.28 3.87 -6.37
CA ARG A 17 4.08 4.51 -5.07
C ARG A 17 2.86 3.97 -4.33
N ALA A 18 1.77 3.68 -5.03
CA ALA A 18 0.58 3.11 -4.43
C ALA A 18 0.84 1.69 -3.90
N TRP A 19 1.57 0.87 -4.67
CA TRP A 19 2.02 -0.45 -4.23
C TRP A 19 2.90 -0.36 -2.98
N GLU A 20 3.95 0.47 -3.00
CA GLU A 20 4.85 0.70 -1.85
C GLU A 20 4.06 1.12 -0.60
N ASN A 21 3.15 2.08 -0.75
CA ASN A 21 2.33 2.58 0.35
C ASN A 21 1.43 1.49 0.94
N SER A 22 0.71 0.73 0.11
CA SER A 22 -0.13 -0.37 0.61
C SER A 22 0.72 -1.44 1.31
N THR A 23 1.92 -1.77 0.80
CA THR A 23 2.80 -2.73 1.49
C THR A 23 3.29 -2.23 2.85
N GLU A 24 3.54 -0.93 3.00
CA GLU A 24 3.91 -0.36 4.29
C GLU A 24 2.72 -0.36 5.26
N LEU A 25 1.51 -0.05 4.78
CA LEU A 25 0.30 -0.13 5.61
C LEU A 25 0.00 -1.56 6.08
N VAL A 26 0.28 -2.59 5.26
CA VAL A 26 0.21 -3.99 5.72
C VAL A 26 1.10 -4.18 6.93
N ARG A 27 2.38 -3.79 6.86
CA ARG A 27 3.33 -3.94 7.96
C ARG A 27 2.86 -3.17 9.20
N ASP A 28 2.49 -1.91 9.05
CA ASP A 28 2.06 -1.07 10.16
C ASP A 28 0.83 -1.64 10.85
N PHE A 29 -0.19 -2.04 10.07
CA PHE A 29 -1.42 -2.59 10.62
C PHE A 29 -1.22 -3.96 11.26
N GLU A 30 -0.36 -4.82 10.70
CA GLU A 30 0.03 -6.07 11.36
C GLU A 30 0.70 -5.80 12.70
N CYS A 31 1.68 -4.89 12.75
CA CYS A 31 2.34 -4.49 13.99
C CYS A 31 1.34 -3.95 15.03
N TYR A 32 0.49 -3.00 14.64
CA TYR A 32 -0.50 -2.41 15.56
C TYR A 32 -1.49 -3.44 16.10
N SER A 33 -1.95 -4.36 15.25
CA SER A 33 -2.83 -5.45 15.69
C SER A 33 -2.19 -6.34 16.77
N GLN A 34 -0.86 -6.45 16.78
CA GLN A 34 -0.11 -7.22 17.76
C GLN A 34 0.26 -6.40 19.00
N GLU A 35 0.56 -5.11 18.85
CA GLU A 35 1.00 -4.25 19.95
C GLU A 35 -0.15 -3.75 20.83
N ILE A 36 -1.34 -3.55 20.26
CA ILE A 36 -2.53 -3.12 21.01
C ILE A 36 -3.01 -4.26 21.91
N LYS A 37 -2.87 -4.09 23.23
CA LYS A 37 -3.26 -5.09 24.25
C LYS A 37 -4.47 -4.66 25.08
N ASP A 38 -4.80 -3.38 25.04
CA ASP A 38 -5.82 -2.74 25.88
C ASP A 38 -7.18 -2.59 25.18
N ASP A 39 -7.24 -2.70 23.85
CA ASP A 39 -8.48 -2.67 23.07
C ASP A 39 -8.51 -3.75 21.98
N GLU A 40 -9.16 -4.88 22.29
CA GLU A 40 -9.29 -6.01 21.36
C GLU A 40 -10.07 -5.66 20.09
N LYS A 41 -11.05 -4.74 20.18
CA LYS A 41 -11.85 -4.34 19.03
C LYS A 41 -10.98 -3.58 18.03
N VAL A 42 -10.16 -2.66 18.52
CA VAL A 42 -9.23 -1.89 17.68
C VAL A 42 -8.16 -2.79 17.09
N ALA A 43 -7.57 -3.71 17.89
CA ALA A 43 -6.59 -4.68 17.40
C ALA A 43 -7.14 -5.53 16.24
N LYS A 44 -8.39 -5.98 16.32
CA LYS A 44 -9.06 -6.74 15.24
C LYS A 44 -9.25 -5.93 13.96
N ILE A 45 -9.62 -4.64 14.08
CA ILE A 45 -9.78 -3.77 12.90
C ILE A 45 -8.44 -3.60 12.18
N PHE A 46 -7.35 -3.40 12.90
CA PHE A 46 -6.02 -3.34 12.27
C PHE A 46 -5.64 -4.66 11.58
N ALA A 47 -5.92 -5.81 12.19
CA ALA A 47 -5.67 -7.10 11.54
C ALA A 47 -6.50 -7.28 10.25
N GLU A 48 -7.76 -6.83 10.25
CA GLU A 48 -8.62 -6.84 9.05
C GLU A 48 -8.06 -5.92 7.96
N TYR A 49 -7.68 -4.69 8.31
CA TYR A 49 -7.16 -3.72 7.35
C TYR A 49 -5.78 -4.12 6.80
N ALA A 50 -4.94 -4.79 7.59
CA ALA A 50 -3.71 -5.38 7.09
C ALA A 50 -3.98 -6.34 5.93
N LYS A 51 -5.02 -7.18 6.04
CA LYS A 51 -5.41 -8.09 4.97
C LYS A 51 -5.94 -7.34 3.74
N ASP A 52 -6.77 -6.32 3.95
CA ASP A 52 -7.33 -5.52 2.85
C ASP A 52 -6.24 -4.75 2.09
N GLU A 53 -5.27 -4.17 2.79
CA GLU A 53 -4.12 -3.53 2.15
C GLU A 53 -3.23 -4.53 1.41
N GLY A 54 -3.14 -5.77 1.89
CA GLY A 54 -2.49 -6.85 1.15
C GLY A 54 -3.17 -7.13 -0.20
N ILE A 55 -4.50 -7.08 -0.24
CA ILE A 55 -5.27 -7.21 -1.48
C ILE A 55 -5.06 -5.99 -2.39
N HIS A 56 -5.03 -4.77 -1.84
CA HIS A 56 -4.73 -3.56 -2.59
C HIS A 56 -3.33 -3.62 -3.21
N ALA A 57 -2.31 -3.99 -2.43
CA ALA A 57 -0.94 -4.17 -2.89
C ALA A 57 -0.86 -5.21 -4.01
N SER A 58 -1.51 -6.38 -3.87
CA SER A 58 -1.52 -7.41 -4.92
C SER A 58 -2.06 -6.87 -6.25
N LYS A 59 -3.19 -6.14 -6.21
CA LYS A 59 -3.79 -5.55 -7.42
C LYS A 59 -2.87 -4.51 -8.07
N PHE A 60 -2.21 -3.65 -7.28
CA PHE A 60 -1.26 -2.70 -7.85
C PHE A 60 -0.04 -3.39 -8.46
N LEU A 61 0.45 -4.48 -7.83
CA LEU A 61 1.57 -5.26 -8.34
C LEU A 61 1.24 -5.97 -9.66
N GLU A 62 0.06 -6.56 -9.78
CA GLU A 62 -0.42 -7.18 -11.03
C GLU A 62 -0.41 -6.16 -12.17
N ILE A 63 -1.01 -4.98 -11.95
CA ILE A 63 -1.04 -3.92 -12.96
C ILE A 63 0.38 -3.42 -13.27
N LEU A 64 1.25 -3.29 -12.27
CA LEU A 64 2.65 -2.88 -12.49
C LEU A 64 3.39 -3.87 -13.39
N ASN A 65 3.21 -5.18 -13.20
CA ASN A 65 3.82 -6.19 -14.05
C ASN A 65 3.34 -6.05 -15.51
N ASP A 66 2.04 -5.80 -15.73
CA ASP A 66 1.50 -5.54 -17.07
C ASP A 66 2.10 -4.29 -17.75
N TYR A 67 2.65 -3.35 -16.97
CA TYR A 67 3.35 -2.16 -17.48
C TYR A 67 4.82 -2.44 -17.80
N GLU A 68 5.48 -3.38 -17.09
CA GLU A 68 6.89 -3.74 -17.32
C GLU A 68 7.06 -4.79 -18.42
N GLU A 69 6.04 -5.62 -18.68
CA GLU A 69 6.02 -6.58 -19.80
C GLU A 69 5.69 -5.96 -21.18
N LYS A 70 5.40 -4.66 -21.22
CA LYS A 70 5.10 -3.89 -22.46
C LYS A 70 6.30 -3.09 -22.95
#